data_AF-A0A7X9W2R1-F1
#
_entry.id   AF-A0A7X9W2R1-F1
#
_cell.length_a   1.000
_cell.length_b   1.000
_cell.length_c   1.000
_cell.angle_alpha   90.00
_cell.angle_beta   90.00
_cell.angle_gamma   90.00
#
_symmetry.space_group_name_H-M   'P 1'
#
loop_
_entity.id
_entity.type
_entity.pdbx_description
1 polymer ?
#
loop_
_entity_poly.entity_id
_entity_poly.type
_entity_poly.pdbx_seq_one_letter_code
_entity_poly.pdbx_strand_id
1 'polypeptide(L)' 'MNPAGSSPLPFPPLNADRLWARVDALSRFTLPDVPWTRRAFSPLFDEARAWLRGEFEAAGLAT' A
#
# COMPACT_ATOMS: atom_id res chain seq x y z
N MET A 1 19.16 -35.94 19.00
CA MET A 1 19.92 -34.89 18.27
C MET A 1 19.00 -34.33 17.20
N ASN A 2 18.21 -33.30 17.51
CA ASN A 2 17.35 -32.63 16.52
C ASN A 2 18.12 -31.42 15.96
N PRO A 3 18.26 -31.27 14.63
CA PRO A 3 18.96 -30.13 14.06
C PRO A 3 18.09 -28.88 14.22
N ALA A 4 18.74 -27.77 14.58
CA ALA A 4 18.12 -26.50 14.86
C ALA A 4 17.24 -26.04 13.69
N GLY A 5 15.94 -25.85 13.97
CA GLY A 5 15.03 -25.17 13.05
C GLY A 5 15.47 -23.71 12.88
N SER A 6 15.52 -23.27 11.62
CA SER A 6 15.78 -21.86 11.27
C SER A 6 14.73 -20.98 11.94
N SER A 7 15.14 -20.12 12.88
CA SER A 7 14.23 -19.13 13.47
C SER A 7 13.84 -18.12 12.39
N PRO A 8 12.55 -17.76 12.25
CA PRO A 8 12.13 -16.78 11.26
C PRO A 8 12.83 -15.44 11.53
N LEU A 9 13.31 -14.79 10.47
CA LEU A 9 13.91 -13.46 10.59
C LEU A 9 12.90 -12.51 11.26
N PRO A 10 13.35 -11.68 12.22
CA PRO A 10 12.48 -10.73 12.88
C PRO A 10 11.88 -9.78 11.85
N PHE A 11 10.57 -9.61 11.89
CA PHE A 11 9.88 -8.67 11.02
C PHE A 11 10.37 -7.25 11.33
N PRO A 12 10.70 -6.43 10.32
CA PRO A 12 11.07 -5.04 10.58
C PRO A 12 9.91 -4.32 11.27
N PRO A 13 10.19 -3.36 12.17
CA PRO A 13 9.16 -2.63 12.90
C PRO A 13 8.28 -1.84 11.92
N LEU A 14 6.96 -1.95 12.11
CA LEU A 14 5.97 -1.27 11.28
C LEU A 14 5.54 0.05 11.92
N ASN A 15 5.56 1.12 11.15
CA ASN A 15 4.96 2.38 11.57
C ASN A 15 3.44 2.35 11.26
N ALA A 16 2.62 2.15 12.29
CA ALA A 16 1.17 2.01 12.17
C ALA A 16 0.50 3.29 11.64
N ASP A 17 0.93 4.47 12.10
CA ASP A 17 0.37 5.75 11.69
C ASP A 17 0.62 6.02 10.21
N ARG A 18 1.86 5.77 9.76
CA ARG A 18 2.24 5.86 8.35
C ARG A 18 1.43 4.88 7.52
N LEU A 19 1.23 3.64 7.98
CA LEU A 19 0.44 2.66 7.25
C LEU A 19 -1.02 3.11 7.13
N TRP A 20 -1.64 3.52 8.25
CA TRP A 20 -3.03 3.94 8.27
C TRP A 20 -3.28 5.16 7.37
N ALA A 21 -2.42 6.17 7.44
CA ALA A 21 -2.53 7.36 6.60
C ALA A 21 -2.52 7.02 5.09
N ARG A 22 -1.73 6.03 4.67
CA ARG A 22 -1.68 5.59 3.27
C ARG A 22 -2.91 4.80 2.86
N VAL A 23 -3.42 3.93 3.73
CA VAL A 23 -4.66 3.17 3.49
C VAL A 23 -5.85 4.12 3.40
N ASP A 24 -5.95 5.10 4.29
CA ASP A 24 -6.99 6.13 4.27
C ASP A 24 -6.91 7.01 3.01
N ALA A 25 -5.71 7.41 2.58
CA ALA A 25 -5.56 8.13 1.32
C ALA A 25 -6.03 7.30 0.12
N LEU A 26 -5.65 6.02 0.05
CA LEU A 26 -6.05 5.13 -1.04
C LEU A 26 -7.54 4.80 -1.07
N SER A 27 -8.21 4.76 0.09
CA SER A 27 -9.62 4.42 0.20
C SER A 27 -10.53 5.52 -0.38
N ARG A 28 -10.07 6.77 -0.37
CA ARG A 28 -10.78 7.93 -0.90
C ARG A 28 -10.90 7.91 -2.43
N PHE A 29 -10.05 7.16 -3.13
CA PHE A 29 -10.18 6.93 -4.57
C PHE A 29 -11.29 5.91 -4.83
N THR A 30 -12.54 6.33 -4.63
CA THR A 30 -13.73 5.49 -4.82
C THR A 30 -14.80 6.21 -5.64
N LEU A 31 -15.64 5.45 -6.33
CA LEU A 31 -16.78 6.00 -7.05
C LEU A 31 -17.74 6.68 -6.05
N PRO A 32 -18.23 7.90 -6.33
CA PRO A 32 -19.09 8.65 -5.40
C PRO A 32 -20.34 7.88 -4.96
N ASP A 33 -20.96 7.17 -5.90
CA ASP A 33 -22.22 6.44 -5.67
C ASP A 33 -22.01 4.97 -5.30
N VAL A 34 -20.77 4.48 -5.35
CA VAL A 34 -20.44 3.07 -5.06
C VAL A 34 -19.23 3.01 -4.13
N PRO A 35 -19.44 3.13 -2.80
CA PRO A 35 -18.36 3.15 -1.83
C PRO A 35 -17.42 1.95 -1.97
N TRP A 36 -16.13 2.17 -1.70
CA TRP A 36 -15.05 1.17 -1.76
C TRP A 36 -14.84 0.55 -3.15
N THR A 37 -15.49 1.07 -4.19
CA THR A 37 -15.33 0.58 -5.56
C THR A 37 -14.36 1.47 -6.34
N ARG A 38 -13.33 0.84 -6.90
CA ARG A 38 -12.42 1.41 -7.89
C ARG A 38 -12.20 0.40 -9.00
N ARG A 39 -12.84 0.61 -10.16
CA ARG A 39 -12.76 -0.33 -11.29
C ARG A 39 -11.35 -0.30 -11.88
N ALA A 40 -10.80 -1.47 -12.20
CA ALA A 40 -9.51 -1.56 -12.90
C ALA A 40 -9.56 -0.82 -14.25
N PHE A 41 -8.43 -0.21 -14.64
CA PHE A 41 -8.28 0.50 -15.93
C PHE A 41 -9.32 1.61 -16.17
N SER A 42 -9.77 2.25 -15.09
CA SER A 42 -10.61 3.45 -15.13
C SER A 42 -9.77 4.69 -14.81
N PRO A 43 -10.23 5.91 -15.13
CA PRO A 43 -9.51 7.13 -14.76
C PRO A 43 -9.17 7.20 -13.26
N LEU A 44 -10.12 6.84 -12.39
CA LEU A 44 -9.92 6.79 -10.94
C LEU A 44 -8.86 5.77 -10.50
N PHE A 45 -8.72 4.67 -11.25
CA PHE A 45 -7.65 3.69 -11.02
C PHE A 45 -6.28 4.25 -11.41
N ASP A 46 -6.19 4.93 -12.54
CA ASP A 46 -4.93 5.55 -12.99
C ASP A 46 -4.50 6.67 -12.05
N GLU A 47 -5.43 7.49 -11.57
CA GLU A 47 -5.19 8.52 -10.54
C GLU A 47 -4.64 7.92 -9.24
N ALA A 48 -5.28 6.86 -8.74
CA ALA A 48 -4.80 6.18 -7.52
C ALA A 48 -3.39 5.59 -7.72
N ARG A 49 -3.08 5.06 -8.91
CA ARG A 49 -1.75 4.54 -9.24
C ARG A 49 -0.71 5.65 -9.39
N ALA A 50 -1.07 6.78 -9.97
CA ALA A 50 -0.19 7.93 -10.08
C ALA A 50 0.16 8.48 -8.69
N TRP A 51 -0.83 8.59 -7.81
CA TRP A 51 -0.59 8.95 -6.41
C TRP A 51 0.34 7.95 -5.71
N LEU A 52 0.06 6.64 -5.83
CA LEU A 52 0.88 5.60 -5.19
C LEU A 52 2.33 5.59 -5.72
N ARG A 53 2.52 5.86 -7.01
CA ARG A 53 3.84 6.01 -7.61
C ARG A 53 4.63 7.14 -6.96
N GLY A 54 4.02 8.31 -6.78
CA GLY A 54 4.64 9.43 -6.09
C GLY A 54 5.08 9.08 -4.66
N GLU A 55 4.32 8.24 -3.96
CA GLU A 55 4.71 7.77 -2.62
C GLU A 55 5.88 6.79 -2.61
N PHE A 56 6.03 5.99 -3.67
CA PHE A 56 7.20 5.15 -3.86
C PHE A 56 8.43 5.96 -4.22
N GLU A 57 8.29 6.92 -5.14
CA GLU A 57 9.38 7.83 -5.53
C GLU A 57 9.87 8.66 -4.32
N ALA A 58 8.95 9.20 -3.51
CA ALA A 58 9.28 9.93 -2.28
C ALA A 58 9.98 9.06 -1.23
N ALA A 59 9.78 7.74 -1.28
CA ALA A 59 10.49 6.77 -0.45
C ALA A 59 11.83 6.32 -1.05
N GLY A 60 12.24 6.85 -2.20
CA GLY A 60 13.48 6.50 -2.89
C GLY A 60 13.42 5.19 -3.68
N LEU A 61 12.22 4.71 -4.01
CA LEU A 61 12.04 3.50 -4.82
C LEU A 61 11.97 3.85 -6.31
N ALA A 62 12.53 2.98 -7.15
CA ALA A 62 12.31 3.03 -8.59
C ALA A 62 10.92 2.42 -8.92
N THR A 63 10.19 3.04 -9.85
CA THR A 63 8.80 2.67 -10.20
C THR A 63 8.60 2.45 -11.68
#